data_AF-A0A6P0X920-F1
#
_entry.id   AF-A0A6P0X920-F1
#
_cell.length_a   1.000
_cell.length_b   1.000
_cell.length_c   1.000
_cell.angle_alpha   90.00
_cell.angle_beta   90.00
_cell.angle_gamma   90.00
#
_symmetry.space_group_name_H-M   'P 1'
#
loop_
_entity.id
_entity.type
_entity.pdbx_description
1 polymer ?
#
loop_
_entity_poly.entity_id
_entity_poly.type
_entity_poly.pdbx_seq_one_letter_code
_entity_poly.pdbx_strand_id
1 'polypeptide(L)'
;MTNGSQLKQKAQSLGFHKVGIAAVDTGANNPARQHLKAWLAQGYQAQMTWMDNPRRLDIRACMPEVKSVISVALNYYTPHQRPEGTEYAKISRYSWGRDYHKVMHKKLKALTRWLQEQGEDIQARY
;
A
#
# COMPACT_ATOMS: atom_id res chain seq x y z
N MET A 1 -3.28 -25.25 -1.46
CA MET A 1 -3.71 -24.10 -0.61
C MET A 1 -2.49 -23.26 -0.27
N THR A 2 -2.42 -22.02 -0.76
CA THR A 2 -1.37 -21.08 -0.38
C THR A 2 -1.62 -20.61 1.04
N ASN A 3 -0.71 -20.88 1.96
CA ASN A 3 -0.82 -20.35 3.32
C ASN A 3 -0.10 -18.98 3.43
N GLY A 4 -0.41 -18.21 4.47
CA GLY A 4 0.14 -16.87 4.67
C GLY A 4 1.67 -16.81 4.77
N SER A 5 2.34 -17.93 5.10
CA SER A 5 3.80 -18.00 5.15
C SER A 5 4.41 -17.98 3.76
N GLN A 6 3.90 -18.81 2.83
CA GLN A 6 4.36 -18.85 1.43
C GLN A 6 4.18 -17.49 0.74
N LEU A 7 3.06 -16.81 1.00
CA LEU A 7 2.81 -15.46 0.48
C LEU A 7 3.86 -14.46 0.97
N LYS A 8 4.18 -14.47 2.27
CA LYS A 8 5.19 -13.57 2.84
C LYS A 8 6.58 -13.86 2.28
N GLN A 9 6.95 -15.14 2.15
CA GLN A 9 8.21 -15.56 1.53
C GLN A 9 8.29 -15.11 0.07
N LYS A 10 7.22 -15.29 -0.71
CA LYS A 10 7.20 -14.80 -2.10
C LYS A 10 7.38 -13.30 -2.16
N ALA A 11 6.62 -12.55 -1.37
CA ALA A 11 6.72 -11.09 -1.36
C ALA A 11 8.14 -10.62 -0.95
N GLN A 12 8.78 -11.28 0.02
CA GLN A 12 10.19 -11.04 0.37
C GLN A 12 11.13 -11.35 -0.80
N SER A 13 10.93 -12.46 -1.51
CA SER A 13 11.73 -12.82 -2.71
C SER A 13 11.58 -11.80 -3.86
N LEU A 14 10.43 -11.12 -3.94
CA LEU A 14 10.19 -10.02 -4.87
C LEU A 14 10.82 -8.70 -4.38
N GLY A 15 11.46 -8.70 -3.22
CA GLY A 15 12.21 -7.60 -2.63
C GLY A 15 11.40 -6.68 -1.72
N PHE A 16 10.21 -7.10 -1.23
CA PHE A 16 9.52 -6.39 -0.17
C PHE A 16 10.21 -6.62 1.18
N HIS A 17 10.40 -5.55 1.96
CA HIS A 17 11.11 -5.61 3.24
C HIS A 17 10.20 -6.03 4.40
N LYS A 18 8.90 -5.70 4.31
CA LYS A 18 7.86 -6.12 5.26
C LYS A 18 6.59 -6.47 4.51
N VAL A 19 5.84 -7.42 5.07
CA VAL A 19 4.58 -7.91 4.51
C VAL A 19 3.65 -8.27 5.67
N GLY A 20 2.46 -7.69 5.68
CA GLY A 20 1.38 -7.98 6.61
C GLY A 20 0.14 -8.46 5.85
N ILE A 21 -0.67 -9.29 6.50
CA ILE A 21 -1.95 -9.76 5.98
C ILE A 21 -2.98 -9.46 7.06
N ALA A 22 -4.04 -8.75 6.69
CA ALA A 22 -5.15 -8.43 7.57
C ALA A 22 -6.46 -8.91 6.94
N ALA A 23 -7.37 -9.43 7.76
CA ALA A 23 -8.74 -9.67 7.32
C ALA A 23 -9.43 -8.32 7.05
N VAL A 24 -10.36 -8.31 6.11
CA VAL A 24 -11.19 -7.12 5.84
C VAL A 24 -12.19 -6.97 6.97
N ASP A 25 -12.05 -5.90 7.75
CA ASP A 25 -13.02 -5.54 8.78
C ASP A 25 -14.17 -4.74 8.17
N THR A 26 -15.37 -5.33 8.19
CA THR A 26 -16.59 -4.70 7.69
C THR A 26 -17.41 -4.03 8.79
N GLY A 27 -16.98 -4.11 10.05
CA GLY A 27 -17.70 -3.61 11.21
C GLY A 27 -18.00 -2.11 11.15
N ALA A 28 -19.22 -1.73 11.52
CA ALA A 28 -19.63 -0.32 11.57
C ALA A 28 -18.79 0.50 12.57
N ASN A 29 -18.23 -0.16 13.59
CA ASN A 29 -17.42 0.43 14.66
C ASN A 29 -15.91 0.42 14.37
N ASN A 30 -15.50 0.23 13.11
CA ASN A 30 -14.08 0.30 12.77
C ASN A 30 -13.51 1.71 13.10
N PRO A 31 -12.53 1.83 14.01
CA PRO A 31 -12.01 3.12 14.44
C PRO A 31 -11.39 3.95 13.31
N ALA A 32 -10.77 3.31 12.31
CA ALA A 32 -10.17 4.02 11.19
C ALA A 32 -11.21 4.76 10.35
N ARG A 33 -12.43 4.21 10.20
CA ARG A 33 -13.54 4.88 9.52
C ARG A 33 -13.98 6.13 10.29
N GLN A 34 -14.09 6.01 11.61
CA GLN A 34 -14.49 7.13 12.48
C GLN A 34 -13.44 8.24 12.46
N HIS A 35 -12.16 7.87 12.57
CA HIS A 35 -11.05 8.83 12.50
C HIS A 35 -10.98 9.54 11.14
N LEU A 36 -11.13 8.82 10.02
CA LEU A 36 -11.13 9.45 8.70
C LEU A 36 -12.27 10.46 8.55
N LYS A 37 -13.49 10.09 8.98
CA LYS A 37 -14.65 11.01 8.93
C LYS A 37 -14.41 12.26 9.79
N ALA A 38 -13.92 12.09 11.01
CA ALA A 38 -13.63 13.21 11.91
C ALA A 38 -12.51 14.12 11.37
N TRP A 39 -11.50 13.55 10.73
CA TRP A 39 -10.40 14.28 10.10
C TRP A 39 -10.87 15.08 8.87
N LEU A 40 -11.73 14.48 8.02
CA LEU A 40 -12.32 15.15 6.86
C LEU A 40 -13.26 16.29 7.26
N ALA A 41 -14.07 16.09 8.31
CA ALA A 41 -14.98 17.11 8.84
C ALA A 41 -14.24 18.36 9.34
N GLN A 42 -12.98 18.22 9.74
CA GLN A 42 -12.12 19.34 10.15
C GLN A 42 -11.39 20.03 8.97
N GLY A 43 -11.58 19.56 7.74
CA GLY A 43 -10.93 20.12 6.55
C GLY A 43 -9.44 19.83 6.46
N TYR A 44 -8.92 18.83 7.19
CA TYR A 44 -7.49 18.55 7.28
C TYR A 44 -6.88 17.95 5.99
N GLN A 45 -7.71 17.62 5.00
CA GLN A 45 -7.27 17.19 3.66
C GLN A 45 -6.68 18.29 2.80
N ALA A 46 -6.82 19.58 3.17
CA ALA A 46 -6.41 20.70 2.33
C ALA A 46 -6.90 20.52 0.88
N GLN A 47 -6.00 20.46 -0.09
CA GLN A 47 -6.32 20.28 -1.52
C GLN A 47 -6.49 18.80 -1.95
N MET A 48 -6.32 17.83 -1.04
CA MET A 48 -6.45 16.39 -1.35
C MET A 48 -7.91 15.95 -1.40
N THR A 49 -8.71 16.53 -2.28
CA THR A 49 -10.16 16.26 -2.40
C THR A 49 -10.48 14.78 -2.63
N TRP A 50 -9.56 14.01 -3.21
CA TRP A 50 -9.65 12.57 -3.38
C TRP A 50 -9.69 11.76 -2.06
N MET A 51 -9.36 12.38 -0.91
CA MET A 51 -9.48 11.77 0.42
C MET A 51 -10.93 11.52 0.83
N ASP A 52 -11.90 12.25 0.25
CA ASP A 52 -13.33 12.10 0.53
C ASP A 52 -14.00 10.99 -0.31
N ASN A 53 -13.22 10.22 -1.09
CA ASN A 53 -13.80 9.14 -1.89
C ASN A 53 -14.41 8.06 -0.98
N PRO A 54 -15.71 7.72 -1.11
CA PRO A 54 -16.39 6.77 -0.21
C PRO A 54 -15.78 5.36 -0.24
N ARG A 55 -15.07 4.99 -1.32
CA ARG A 55 -14.33 3.71 -1.41
C ARG A 55 -13.21 3.58 -0.38
N ARG A 56 -12.79 4.68 0.26
CA ARG A 56 -11.80 4.67 1.36
C ARG A 56 -12.37 4.14 2.67
N LEU A 57 -13.69 4.16 2.83
CA LEU A 57 -14.37 3.62 4.01
C LEU A 57 -14.66 2.12 3.85
N ASP A 58 -14.83 1.65 2.62
CA ASP A 58 -15.13 0.25 2.35
C ASP A 58 -14.42 -0.26 1.10
N ILE A 59 -13.41 -1.10 1.30
CA ILE A 59 -12.61 -1.71 0.24
C ILE A 59 -13.46 -2.62 -0.68
N ARG A 60 -14.62 -3.11 -0.22
CA ARG A 60 -15.53 -3.91 -1.04
C ARG A 60 -16.11 -3.11 -2.21
N ALA A 61 -16.14 -1.78 -2.12
CA ALA A 61 -16.52 -0.92 -3.25
C ALA A 61 -15.47 -0.94 -4.38
N CYS A 62 -14.26 -1.44 -4.13
CA CYS A 62 -13.24 -1.70 -5.16
C CYS A 62 -13.22 -3.16 -5.63
N MET A 63 -13.56 -4.10 -4.75
CA MET A 63 -13.49 -5.55 -4.98
C MET A 63 -14.49 -6.25 -4.03
N PRO A 64 -15.74 -6.51 -4.44
CA PRO A 64 -16.79 -7.02 -3.55
C PRO A 64 -16.44 -8.32 -2.82
N GLU A 65 -15.68 -9.19 -3.47
CA GLU A 65 -15.24 -10.51 -3.00
C GLU A 65 -14.01 -10.47 -2.07
N VAL A 66 -13.47 -9.30 -1.76
CA VAL A 66 -12.24 -9.14 -0.97
C VAL A 66 -12.42 -9.67 0.46
N LYS A 67 -11.53 -10.59 0.86
CA LYS A 67 -11.50 -11.18 2.22
C LYS A 67 -10.31 -10.72 3.06
N SER A 68 -9.21 -10.33 2.40
CA SER A 68 -7.98 -9.92 3.08
C SER A 68 -7.27 -8.81 2.32
N VAL A 69 -6.55 -7.97 3.06
CA VAL A 69 -5.63 -6.96 2.52
C VAL A 69 -4.20 -7.41 2.80
N ILE A 70 -3.36 -7.39 1.77
CA ILE A 70 -1.92 -7.63 1.88
C ILE A 70 -1.23 -6.26 1.85
N SER A 71 -0.58 -5.89 2.95
CA SER A 71 0.18 -4.65 3.06
C SER A 71 1.67 -4.95 2.92
N VAL A 72 2.38 -4.21 2.08
CA VAL A 72 3.81 -4.40 1.80
C VAL A 72 4.57 -3.12 2.05
N ALA A 73 5.85 -3.24 2.43
CA ALA A 73 6.71 -2.08 2.61
C ALA A 73 8.05 -2.23 1.89
N LEU A 74 8.54 -1.11 1.37
CA LEU A 74 9.90 -0.96 0.87
C LEU A 74 10.62 0.12 1.66
N ASN A 75 11.81 -0.20 2.16
CA ASN A 75 12.70 0.82 2.70
C ASN A 75 13.31 1.60 1.53
N TYR A 76 13.08 2.91 1.50
CA TYR A 76 13.65 3.82 0.51
C TYR A 76 14.95 4.49 1.01
N TYR A 77 15.45 4.11 2.19
CA TYR A 77 16.71 4.61 2.70
C TYR A 77 17.82 4.38 1.69
N THR A 78 18.66 5.40 1.53
CA THR A 78 19.81 5.36 0.66
C THR A 78 20.98 6.05 1.34
N PRO A 79 22.19 5.46 1.28
CA PRO A 79 23.38 6.02 1.93
C PRO A 79 23.92 7.25 1.22
N HIS A 80 23.41 7.57 0.03
CA HIS A 80 23.77 8.79 -0.70
C HIS A 80 23.55 10.01 0.19
N GLN A 81 24.52 10.91 0.21
CA GLN A 81 24.41 12.19 0.88
C GLN A 81 23.89 13.23 -0.10
N ARG A 82 23.14 14.21 0.41
CA ARG A 82 22.79 15.36 -0.41
C ARG A 82 24.04 16.22 -0.61
N PRO A 83 24.13 16.98 -1.73
CA PRO A 83 25.10 18.05 -1.84
C PRO A 83 24.95 19.08 -0.71
N GLU A 84 26.08 19.62 -0.26
CA GLU A 84 26.18 20.70 0.72
C GLU A 84 26.39 22.04 0.01
N GLY A 85 26.01 23.15 0.67
CA GLY A 85 26.03 24.49 0.07
C GLY A 85 24.68 25.19 0.13
N THR A 86 24.69 26.52 0.06
CA THR A 86 23.47 27.35 0.10
C THR A 86 22.71 27.34 -1.22
N GLU A 87 23.36 26.94 -2.31
CA GLU A 87 22.79 26.80 -3.64
C GLU A 87 21.89 25.56 -3.79
N TYR A 88 21.96 24.61 -2.85
CA TYR A 88 21.20 23.36 -2.91
C TYR A 88 19.96 23.37 -1.99
N ALA A 89 18.79 23.18 -2.60
CA ALA A 89 17.56 22.93 -1.86
C ALA A 89 17.52 21.52 -1.24
N LYS A 90 16.75 21.35 -0.15
CA LYS A 90 16.51 20.04 0.46
C LYS A 90 15.33 19.35 -0.21
N ILE A 91 15.60 18.21 -0.82
CA ILE A 91 14.57 17.32 -1.39
C ILE A 91 14.39 16.11 -0.49
N SER A 92 13.15 15.77 -0.16
CA SER A 92 12.84 14.61 0.69
C SER A 92 13.36 13.30 0.09
N ARG A 93 13.86 12.39 0.92
CA ARG A 93 14.56 11.17 0.46
C ARG A 93 13.64 10.19 -0.29
N TYR A 94 12.33 10.26 -0.09
CA TYR A 94 11.39 9.38 -0.80
C TYR A 94 11.33 9.64 -2.32
N SER A 95 11.76 10.83 -2.77
CA SER A 95 11.79 11.20 -4.18
C SER A 95 13.17 11.02 -4.82
N TRP A 96 14.12 10.40 -4.11
CA TRP A 96 15.46 10.17 -4.63
C TRP A 96 15.49 8.90 -5.48
N GLY A 97 16.18 8.98 -6.63
CA GLY A 97 16.33 7.86 -7.55
C GLY A 97 15.09 7.64 -8.42
N ARG A 98 14.74 6.38 -8.66
CA ARG A 98 13.59 6.03 -9.51
C ARG A 98 12.29 6.23 -8.75
N ASP A 99 11.31 6.84 -9.42
CA ASP A 99 9.94 6.99 -8.94
C ASP A 99 9.41 5.70 -8.29
N TYR A 100 9.11 5.80 -6.99
CA TYR A 100 8.74 4.66 -6.16
C TYR A 100 7.44 4.01 -6.65
N HIS A 101 6.53 4.76 -7.29
CA HIS A 101 5.30 4.20 -7.84
C HIS A 101 5.61 3.15 -8.90
N LYS A 102 6.56 3.42 -9.80
CA LYS A 102 7.00 2.48 -10.84
C LYS A 102 7.65 1.24 -10.23
N VAL A 103 8.45 1.41 -9.18
CA VAL A 103 9.10 0.30 -8.46
C VAL A 103 8.06 -0.57 -7.76
N MET A 104 7.13 0.05 -7.04
CA MET A 104 6.06 -0.60 -6.29
C MET A 104 5.11 -1.36 -7.23
N HIS A 105 4.58 -0.71 -8.26
CA HIS A 105 3.66 -1.31 -9.23
C HIS A 105 4.27 -2.55 -9.92
N LYS A 106 5.56 -2.50 -10.30
CA LYS A 106 6.23 -3.66 -10.91
C LYS A 106 6.22 -4.87 -9.97
N LYS A 107 6.52 -4.65 -8.69
CA LYS A 107 6.59 -5.73 -7.69
C LYS A 107 5.20 -6.23 -7.28
N LEU A 108 4.24 -5.33 -7.11
CA LEU A 108 2.84 -5.67 -6.85
C LEU A 108 2.25 -6.50 -7.98
N LYS A 109 2.48 -6.11 -9.24
CA LYS A 109 2.08 -6.90 -10.41
C LYS A 109 2.61 -8.33 -10.38
N ALA A 110 3.89 -8.49 -10.05
CA ALA A 110 4.51 -9.81 -9.96
C ALA A 110 3.93 -10.64 -8.80
N LEU A 111 3.65 -10.02 -7.65
CA LEU A 111 3.03 -10.69 -6.51
C LEU A 111 1.59 -11.11 -6.81
N THR A 112 0.78 -10.22 -7.41
CA THR A 112 -0.60 -10.50 -7.82
C THR A 112 -0.66 -11.64 -8.82
N ARG A 113 0.18 -11.60 -9.87
CA ARG A 113 0.25 -12.69 -10.85
C ARG A 113 0.59 -14.02 -10.17
N TRP A 114 1.61 -14.03 -9.31
CA TRP A 114 1.99 -15.25 -8.60
C TRP A 114 0.86 -15.79 -7.70
N LEU A 115 0.10 -14.91 -7.03
CA LEU A 115 -1.05 -15.31 -6.21
C LEU A 115 -2.12 -16.02 -7.03
N GLN A 116 -2.46 -15.45 -8.19
CA GLN A 116 -3.44 -16.02 -9.12
C GLN A 116 -2.98 -17.37 -9.70
N GLU A 117 -1.67 -17.57 -9.86
CA GLU A 117 -1.09 -18.85 -10.30
C GLU A 117 -1.21 -19.97 -9.24
N GLN A 118 -1.61 -19.66 -7.99
CA GLN A 118 -1.72 -20.67 -6.94
C GLN A 118 -3.08 -21.38 -6.87
N GLY A 119 -4.08 -20.93 -7.63
CA GLY A 119 -5.42 -21.50 -7.67
C GLY A 119 -6.40 -20.67 -8.50
N GLU A 120 -7.28 -21.33 -9.24
CA GLU A 120 -8.25 -20.69 -10.15
C GLU A 120 -9.28 -19.82 -9.42
N ASP A 121 -9.52 -20.09 -8.13
CA ASP A 121 -10.44 -19.37 -7.26
C ASP A 121 -9.79 -18.13 -6.58
N ILE A 122 -8.48 -17.94 -6.73
CA ILE A 122 -7.75 -16.84 -6.10
C ILE A 122 -7.84 -15.59 -6.97
N GLN A 123 -8.64 -14.63 -6.50
CA GLN A 123 -8.71 -13.29 -7.08
C GLN A 123 -7.81 -12.33 -6.31
N ALA A 124 -7.02 -11.52 -7.03
CA ALA A 124 -6.14 -10.53 -6.45
C ALA A 124 -6.07 -9.28 -7.33
N ARG A 125 -6.05 -8.11 -6.69
CA ARG A 125 -5.96 -6.79 -7.33
C ARG A 125 -4.93 -5.93 -6.59
N TYR A 126 -4.19 -5.10 -7.32
CA TYR A 126 -3.25 -4.13 -6.79
C TYR A 126 -3.42 -2.75 -7.45
#